data_AF-A0A971WUR9-F1
#
_entry.id   AF-A0A971WUR9-F1
#
_cell.length_a   1.000
_cell.length_b   1.000
_cell.length_c   1.000
_cell.angle_alpha   90.00
_cell.angle_beta   90.00
_cell.angle_gamma   90.00
#
_symmetry.space_group_name_H-M   'P 1'
#
loop_
_entity.id
_entity.type
_entity.pdbx_description
1 polymer ?
#
loop_
_entity_poly.entity_id
_entity_poly.type
_entity_poly.pdbx_seq_one_letter_code
_entity_poly.pdbx_strand_id
1 'polypeptide(L)'
;MTKMGALLRVKTLVISFLLLMIIVPKTGTASEKSLNYEISPSKVVLKLSYPEGLESSEPAYKVRHTTNPMKVIIDLSYSLPNVPAVISTKDVALSAIRTSRIDGGATTRIVLDFNYELPAPKAYLQDGQLIVEVDKIFMRENLRSISYGVKYGHQRRAIAAGPLIINYLWIDIVDPEIEVKMVLAQDRVTGSERVSNMAKRSNALAAVNGAFFASDGRPLGLLAINGEFISESYANRTALGLGKNFAIIDSVTLNGTVRVSNGESIAISGLNRPRLQDELIIYTPAYGSSTRTNIYGIEIVLIDGVVTQIEQGGSAIPENGIVLSGHGKARDLLMQLQVGDQVQLDFELVPDWFSLGVTEIIGGGPRLVKDGKVHITGVEERFQNDILNSRAPRTALGIRADGSLLLVTVNGRNPGISVGMTLEELAELMIELGAVDAMNLDGGGSTTMVIRDMVLNIPSDGIERSVSNAIIVTTPETRR
;
A
#
# COMPACT_ATOMS: atom_id res chain seq x y z
N MET A 1 -50.01 -32.06 37.09
CA MET A 1 -50.63 -30.76 36.81
C MET A 1 -49.51 -29.78 36.47
N THR A 2 -49.52 -29.26 35.23
CA THR A 2 -49.06 -27.90 34.78
C THR A 2 -47.68 -27.37 35.25
N LYS A 3 -46.74 -26.84 34.45
CA LYS A 3 -46.58 -26.27 33.07
C LYS A 3 -45.04 -26.22 32.86
N MET A 4 -44.38 -26.61 31.75
CA MET A 4 -44.34 -26.08 30.38
C MET A 4 -43.91 -24.60 30.27
N GLY A 5 -42.75 -24.32 29.64
CA GLY A 5 -42.38 -22.96 29.21
C GLY A 5 -40.89 -22.72 28.92
N ALA A 6 -40.49 -22.93 27.67
CA ALA A 6 -39.17 -22.75 27.06
C ALA A 6 -38.38 -21.47 27.42
N LEU A 7 -37.05 -21.63 27.58
CA LEU A 7 -36.05 -20.56 27.55
C LEU A 7 -35.95 -19.96 26.13
N LEU A 8 -36.23 -18.67 26.03
CA LEU A 8 -36.05 -17.87 24.81
C LEU A 8 -34.56 -17.48 24.67
N ARG A 9 -33.91 -17.96 23.60
CA ARG A 9 -32.61 -17.44 23.14
C ARG A 9 -32.80 -16.01 22.60
N VAL A 10 -32.24 -15.02 23.28
CA VAL A 10 -32.09 -13.67 22.74
C VAL A 10 -30.90 -13.68 21.78
N LYS A 11 -31.20 -13.74 20.47
CA LYS A 11 -30.24 -13.36 19.43
C LYS A 11 -30.17 -11.83 19.42
N THR A 12 -29.05 -11.27 19.87
CA THR A 12 -28.73 -9.86 19.63
C THR A 12 -28.42 -9.69 18.14
N LEU A 13 -29.43 -9.25 17.39
CA LEU A 13 -29.29 -8.82 16.00
C LEU A 13 -28.56 -7.48 16.02
N VAL A 14 -27.25 -7.47 15.73
CA VAL A 14 -26.54 -6.22 15.43
C VAL A 14 -27.02 -5.78 14.05
N ILE A 15 -27.99 -4.89 14.03
CA ILE A 15 -28.44 -4.19 12.82
C ILE A 15 -27.31 -3.25 12.44
N SER A 16 -26.53 -3.65 11.43
CA SER A 16 -25.58 -2.76 10.77
C SER A 16 -26.39 -1.65 10.11
N PHE A 17 -26.30 -0.43 10.64
CA PHE A 17 -26.86 0.76 10.02
C PHE A 17 -26.03 1.05 8.76
N LEU A 18 -26.44 0.46 7.63
CA LEU A 18 -26.04 0.94 6.33
C LEU A 18 -26.65 2.33 6.19
N LEU A 19 -25.87 3.38 6.48
CA LEU A 19 -26.25 4.75 6.20
C LEU A 19 -26.23 4.90 4.67
N LEU A 20 -27.32 4.46 4.03
CA LEU A 20 -27.62 4.76 2.65
C LEU A 20 -27.80 6.29 2.61
N MET A 21 -26.72 7.02 2.32
CA MET A 21 -26.84 8.40 1.86
C MET A 21 -27.64 8.31 0.56
N ILE A 22 -28.96 8.50 0.69
CA ILE A 22 -29.83 8.81 -0.43
C ILE A 22 -29.30 10.15 -0.94
N ILE A 23 -28.37 10.10 -1.89
CA ILE A 23 -28.10 11.22 -2.77
C ILE A 23 -29.39 11.38 -3.54
N VAL A 24 -30.24 12.29 -3.06
CA VAL A 24 -31.42 12.74 -3.80
C VAL A 24 -30.89 13.20 -5.16
N PRO A 25 -31.30 12.59 -6.29
CA PRO A 25 -30.95 13.14 -7.59
C PRO A 25 -31.40 14.59 -7.59
N LYS A 26 -30.51 15.52 -7.93
CA LYS A 26 -30.93 16.90 -8.21
C LYS A 26 -31.79 16.86 -9.48
N THR A 27 -33.06 16.53 -9.33
CA THR A 27 -34.07 16.73 -10.35
C THR A 27 -34.33 18.22 -10.40
N GLY A 28 -33.81 18.89 -11.43
CA GLY A 28 -34.32 20.20 -11.80
C GLY A 28 -35.82 20.05 -12.10
N THR A 29 -36.65 20.85 -11.43
CA THR A 29 -38.10 20.88 -11.61
C THR A 29 -38.49 21.21 -13.05
N ALA A 30 -39.62 20.63 -13.47
CA ALA A 30 -40.18 20.71 -14.82
C ALA A 30 -40.61 22.13 -15.20
N SER A 31 -39.87 22.72 -16.14
CA SER A 31 -40.39 23.55 -17.24
C SER A 31 -39.38 23.47 -18.39
N GLU A 32 -39.81 23.05 -19.58
CA GLU A 32 -39.11 23.25 -20.88
C GLU A 32 -37.57 23.18 -20.89
N LYS A 33 -36.97 22.11 -20.35
CA LYS A 33 -35.51 21.88 -20.52
C LYS A 33 -35.29 20.89 -21.64
N SER A 34 -34.91 21.44 -22.79
CA SER A 34 -34.46 20.70 -23.99
C SER A 34 -33.14 19.94 -23.76
N LEU A 35 -32.43 20.25 -22.65
CA LEU A 35 -31.24 19.57 -22.15
C LEU A 35 -31.45 19.08 -20.70
N ASN A 36 -31.45 17.77 -20.49
CA ASN A 36 -31.45 17.14 -19.17
C ASN A 36 -30.17 16.32 -18.95
N TYR A 37 -29.68 16.24 -17.72
CA TYR A 37 -28.53 15.40 -17.39
C TYR A 37 -28.65 14.80 -15.99
N GLU A 38 -28.08 13.62 -15.83
CA GLU A 38 -28.02 12.88 -14.58
C GLU A 38 -26.56 12.48 -14.31
N ILE A 39 -26.14 12.64 -13.06
CA ILE A 39 -24.81 12.25 -12.60
C ILE A 39 -25.01 11.31 -11.42
N SER A 40 -24.70 10.04 -11.65
CA SER A 40 -24.71 9.00 -10.61
C SER A 40 -23.26 8.65 -10.23
N PRO A 41 -22.98 7.87 -9.18
CA PRO A 41 -21.61 7.40 -8.90
C PRO A 41 -20.97 6.58 -10.04
N SER A 42 -21.78 5.87 -10.84
CA SER A 42 -21.29 4.94 -11.86
C SER A 42 -21.30 5.47 -13.29
N LYS A 43 -22.09 6.50 -13.60
CA LYS A 43 -22.21 7.06 -14.96
C LYS A 43 -22.69 8.51 -14.99
N VAL A 44 -22.44 9.17 -16.12
CA VAL A 44 -23.05 10.43 -16.54
C VAL A 44 -24.00 10.14 -17.69
N VAL A 45 -25.21 10.68 -17.65
CA VAL A 45 -26.22 10.52 -18.70
C VAL A 45 -26.71 11.89 -19.13
N LEU A 46 -26.61 12.20 -20.42
CA LEU A 46 -27.26 13.35 -21.05
C LEU A 46 -28.50 12.87 -21.80
N LYS A 47 -29.62 13.57 -21.63
CA LYS A 47 -30.88 13.31 -22.35
C LYS A 47 -31.33 14.56 -23.07
N LEU A 48 -31.55 14.43 -24.38
CA LEU A 48 -31.92 15.51 -25.28
C LEU A 48 -33.23 15.15 -25.97
N SER A 49 -34.27 15.94 -25.77
CA SER A 49 -35.53 15.77 -26.49
C SER A 49 -35.40 16.31 -27.91
N TYR A 50 -35.97 15.60 -28.87
CA TYR A 50 -36.13 16.12 -30.22
C TYR A 50 -37.21 17.20 -30.24
N PRO A 51 -37.03 18.28 -31.02
CA PRO A 51 -38.13 19.21 -31.31
C PRO A 51 -39.24 18.47 -32.07
N GLU A 52 -40.50 18.79 -31.77
CA GLU A 52 -41.64 18.27 -32.53
C GLU A 52 -41.48 18.54 -34.03
N GLY A 53 -41.69 17.50 -34.86
CA GLY A 53 -41.63 17.61 -36.34
C GLY A 53 -40.27 17.34 -36.99
N LEU A 54 -39.22 17.03 -36.22
CA LEU A 54 -37.89 16.62 -36.72
C LEU A 54 -37.69 15.10 -36.80
N GLU A 55 -38.78 14.33 -36.74
CA GLU A 55 -38.82 12.87 -36.91
C GLU A 55 -38.59 12.48 -38.38
N SER A 56 -37.37 12.62 -38.90
CA SER A 56 -37.04 12.13 -40.25
C SER A 56 -35.65 11.49 -40.33
N SER A 57 -35.43 10.78 -41.44
CA SER A 57 -34.56 9.62 -41.66
C SER A 57 -33.03 9.78 -41.54
N GLU A 58 -32.51 10.92 -41.04
CA GLU A 58 -31.08 11.12 -40.79
C GLU A 58 -30.82 11.49 -39.33
N PRO A 59 -29.70 11.04 -38.70
CA PRO A 59 -29.45 11.36 -37.31
C PRO A 59 -29.23 12.86 -37.17
N ALA A 60 -30.15 13.54 -36.49
CA ALA A 60 -30.07 14.96 -36.14
C ALA A 60 -28.90 15.31 -35.18
N TYR A 61 -27.92 14.42 -35.04
CA TYR A 61 -26.79 14.57 -34.14
C TYR A 61 -25.53 13.84 -34.65
N LYS A 62 -24.38 14.30 -34.18
CA LYS A 62 -23.09 13.63 -34.30
C LYS A 62 -22.36 13.64 -32.96
N VAL A 63 -22.11 12.46 -32.40
CA VAL A 63 -21.33 12.30 -31.15
C VAL A 63 -19.90 11.90 -31.48
N ARG A 64 -18.94 12.60 -30.88
CA ARG A 64 -17.49 12.34 -30.97
C ARG A 64 -16.87 12.48 -29.58
N HIS A 65 -15.68 11.95 -29.39
CA HIS A 65 -14.91 12.17 -28.16
C HIS A 65 -13.42 12.34 -28.43
N THR A 66 -12.73 13.00 -27.50
CA THR A 66 -11.27 13.09 -27.41
C THR A 66 -10.83 12.45 -26.11
N THR A 67 -9.59 11.95 -26.00
CA THR A 67 -9.08 11.29 -24.78
C THR A 67 -8.10 12.13 -23.97
N ASN A 68 -7.48 13.15 -24.58
CA ASN A 68 -6.56 14.06 -23.88
C ASN A 68 -6.66 15.51 -24.43
N PRO A 69 -7.38 16.42 -23.75
CA PRO A 69 -8.26 16.18 -22.61
C PRO A 69 -9.48 15.32 -22.99
N MET A 70 -10.08 14.62 -22.03
CA MET A 70 -11.28 13.82 -22.27
C MET A 70 -12.50 14.74 -22.46
N LYS A 71 -13.12 14.65 -23.62
CA LYS A 71 -14.33 15.42 -23.94
C LYS A 71 -15.30 14.56 -24.72
N VAL A 72 -16.60 14.73 -24.48
CA VAL A 72 -17.65 14.24 -25.37
C VAL A 72 -18.29 15.43 -26.07
N ILE A 73 -18.28 15.42 -27.40
CA ILE A 73 -18.74 16.51 -28.26
C ILE A 73 -19.96 16.02 -29.01
N ILE A 74 -21.08 16.73 -28.85
CA ILE A 74 -22.37 16.42 -29.46
C ILE A 74 -22.74 17.61 -30.33
N ASP A 75 -22.69 17.41 -31.65
CA ASP A 75 -23.16 18.40 -32.62
C ASP A 75 -24.59 18.07 -33.01
N LEU A 76 -25.52 18.99 -32.78
CA LEU A 76 -26.92 18.87 -33.17
C LEU A 76 -27.16 19.63 -34.47
N SER A 77 -28.00 19.09 -35.33
CA SER A 77 -28.43 19.79 -36.57
C SER A 77 -29.48 20.89 -36.32
N TYR A 78 -29.81 21.15 -35.05
CA TYR A 78 -30.83 22.12 -34.63
C TYR A 78 -30.36 22.97 -33.44
N SER A 79 -31.07 24.07 -33.21
CA SER A 79 -30.78 25.01 -32.12
C SER A 79 -31.58 24.64 -30.87
N LEU A 80 -30.91 24.54 -29.71
CA LEU A 80 -31.59 24.37 -28.42
C LEU A 80 -31.89 25.75 -27.81
N PRO A 81 -33.17 26.12 -27.60
CA PRO A 81 -33.51 27.36 -26.93
C PRO A 81 -33.20 27.28 -25.43
N ASN A 82 -32.87 28.43 -24.83
CA ASN A 82 -32.79 28.64 -23.37
C ASN A 82 -31.83 27.71 -22.61
N VAL A 83 -30.75 27.23 -23.25
CA VAL A 83 -29.73 26.42 -22.58
C VAL A 83 -28.57 27.30 -22.08
N PRO A 84 -28.12 27.16 -20.82
CA PRO A 84 -26.97 27.88 -20.30
C PRO A 84 -25.69 27.56 -21.09
N ALA A 85 -24.87 28.58 -21.36
CA ALA A 85 -23.60 28.43 -22.07
C ALA A 85 -22.60 27.52 -21.31
N VAL A 86 -22.63 27.53 -19.98
CA VAL A 86 -21.79 26.69 -19.13
C VAL A 86 -22.59 26.24 -17.90
N ILE A 87 -22.52 24.94 -17.59
CA ILE A 87 -23.04 24.34 -16.37
C ILE A 87 -21.86 23.67 -15.67
N SER A 88 -21.34 24.29 -14.60
CA SER A 88 -20.26 23.70 -13.80
C SER A 88 -20.82 22.61 -12.89
N THR A 89 -20.10 21.49 -12.81
CA THR A 89 -20.47 20.34 -11.97
C THR A 89 -19.47 20.18 -10.83
N LYS A 90 -19.94 19.67 -9.70
CA LYS A 90 -19.09 19.31 -8.54
C LYS A 90 -18.77 17.80 -8.51
N ASP A 91 -18.83 17.15 -9.66
CA ASP A 91 -18.58 15.71 -9.80
C ASP A 91 -17.08 15.44 -9.97
N VAL A 92 -16.64 14.26 -9.52
CA VAL A 92 -15.24 13.85 -9.62
C VAL A 92 -14.80 13.71 -11.08
N ALA A 93 -15.68 13.20 -11.95
CA ALA A 93 -15.36 12.95 -13.35
C ALA A 93 -15.76 14.10 -14.26
N LEU A 94 -17.03 14.52 -14.23
CA LEU A 94 -17.54 15.61 -15.06
C LEU A 94 -17.25 16.95 -14.40
N SER A 95 -16.58 17.87 -15.10
CA SER A 95 -16.26 19.21 -14.59
C SER A 95 -17.23 20.28 -15.10
N ALA A 96 -17.64 20.19 -16.35
CA ALA A 96 -18.60 21.11 -16.94
C ALA A 96 -19.35 20.51 -18.12
N ILE A 97 -20.54 21.07 -18.36
CA ILE A 97 -21.26 20.95 -19.64
C ILE A 97 -21.24 22.33 -20.29
N ARG A 98 -20.64 22.44 -21.47
CA ARG A 98 -20.59 23.69 -22.24
C ARG A 98 -21.51 23.57 -23.44
N THR A 99 -22.23 24.66 -23.74
CA THR A 99 -23.07 24.75 -24.92
C THR A 99 -22.70 25.99 -25.73
N SER A 100 -22.70 25.85 -27.05
CA SER A 100 -22.39 26.93 -27.97
C SER A 100 -23.27 26.82 -29.20
N ARG A 101 -23.74 27.96 -29.69
CA ARG A 101 -24.37 28.04 -31.01
C ARG A 101 -23.29 28.01 -32.09
N ILE A 102 -23.54 27.23 -33.14
CA ILE A 102 -22.70 27.10 -34.33
C ILE A 102 -23.52 27.47 -35.58
N ASP A 103 -22.84 27.64 -36.71
CA ASP A 103 -23.44 28.01 -38.01
C ASP A 103 -24.38 29.22 -37.93
N GLY A 104 -23.88 30.32 -37.35
CA GLY A 104 -24.64 31.58 -37.22
C GLY A 104 -25.85 31.51 -36.28
N GLY A 105 -26.00 30.44 -35.49
CA GLY A 105 -27.11 30.27 -34.56
C GLY A 105 -28.03 29.09 -34.86
N ALA A 106 -27.90 28.49 -36.04
CA ALA A 106 -28.79 27.45 -36.55
C ALA A 106 -28.62 26.10 -35.84
N THR A 107 -27.40 25.80 -35.37
CA THR A 107 -27.02 24.52 -34.79
C THR A 107 -26.49 24.70 -33.37
N THR A 108 -26.53 23.63 -32.56
CA THR A 108 -26.01 23.63 -31.18
C THR A 108 -24.92 22.58 -31.02
N ARG A 109 -23.79 22.98 -30.45
CA ARG A 109 -22.76 22.07 -29.95
C ARG A 109 -22.83 22.00 -28.43
N ILE A 110 -22.82 20.78 -27.91
CA ILE A 110 -22.69 20.48 -26.48
C ILE A 110 -21.37 19.77 -26.26
N VAL A 111 -20.62 20.18 -25.24
CA VAL A 111 -19.36 19.56 -24.84
C VAL A 111 -19.43 19.19 -23.37
N LEU A 112 -19.28 17.90 -23.07
CA LEU A 112 -19.05 17.39 -21.73
C LEU A 112 -17.53 17.39 -21.51
N ASP A 113 -17.03 18.18 -20.55
CA ASP A 113 -15.61 18.21 -20.17
C ASP A 113 -15.38 17.29 -18.96
N PHE A 114 -14.40 16.38 -19.08
CA PHE A 114 -14.06 15.43 -18.01
C PHE A 114 -12.66 15.68 -17.45
N ASN A 115 -12.49 15.43 -16.16
CA ASN A 115 -11.23 15.61 -15.43
C ASN A 115 -10.19 14.53 -15.74
N TYR A 116 -10.60 13.40 -16.32
CA TYR A 116 -9.73 12.27 -16.66
C TYR A 116 -10.34 11.40 -17.76
N GLU A 117 -9.53 10.49 -18.30
CA GLU A 117 -9.94 9.57 -19.36
C GLU A 117 -11.02 8.59 -18.88
N LEU A 118 -12.10 8.46 -19.64
CA LEU A 118 -13.21 7.53 -19.41
C LEU A 118 -13.41 6.64 -20.64
N PRO A 119 -14.16 5.53 -20.53
CA PRO A 119 -14.63 4.76 -21.67
C PRO A 119 -15.35 5.62 -22.72
N ALA A 120 -15.35 5.15 -23.96
CA ALA A 120 -16.04 5.82 -25.05
C ALA A 120 -17.54 6.00 -24.73
N PRO A 121 -18.15 7.15 -25.09
CA PRO A 121 -19.57 7.39 -24.84
C PRO A 121 -20.43 6.44 -25.65
N LYS A 122 -21.56 6.03 -25.06
CA LYS A 122 -22.64 5.32 -25.76
C LYS A 122 -23.71 6.33 -26.14
N ALA A 123 -24.09 6.37 -27.40
CA ALA A 123 -25.12 7.30 -27.89
C ALA A 123 -26.20 6.53 -28.65
N TYR A 124 -27.46 6.69 -28.27
CA TYR A 124 -28.59 5.98 -28.87
C TYR A 124 -29.89 6.76 -28.67
N LEU A 125 -30.89 6.42 -29.48
CA LEU A 125 -32.24 6.96 -29.35
C LEU A 125 -33.09 6.05 -28.46
N GLN A 126 -33.84 6.66 -27.55
CA GLN A 126 -34.81 5.97 -26.71
C GLN A 126 -35.98 6.92 -26.44
N ASP A 127 -37.21 6.47 -26.70
CA ASP A 127 -38.46 7.21 -26.45
C ASP A 127 -38.46 8.64 -27.01
N GLY A 128 -37.95 8.83 -28.24
CA GLY A 128 -37.87 10.15 -28.89
C GLY A 128 -36.80 11.08 -28.32
N GLN A 129 -35.89 10.55 -27.49
CA GLN A 129 -34.76 11.30 -26.92
C GLN A 129 -33.43 10.72 -27.38
N LEU A 130 -32.46 11.60 -27.64
CA LEU A 130 -31.06 11.21 -27.72
C LEU A 130 -30.51 11.05 -26.30
N ILE A 131 -30.03 9.85 -26.01
CA ILE A 131 -29.34 9.50 -24.79
C ILE A 131 -27.84 9.41 -25.10
N VAL A 132 -27.02 10.13 -24.33
CA VAL A 132 -25.56 9.99 -24.36
C VAL A 132 -25.08 9.59 -22.96
N GLU A 133 -24.59 8.37 -22.83
CA GLU A 133 -24.09 7.81 -21.58
C GLU A 133 -22.56 7.73 -21.58
N VAL A 134 -21.94 8.05 -20.44
CA VAL A 134 -20.52 7.88 -20.17
C VAL A 134 -20.35 7.13 -18.86
N ASP A 135 -19.82 5.91 -18.94
CA ASP A 135 -19.50 5.12 -17.75
C ASP A 135 -18.33 5.75 -16.99
N LYS A 136 -18.47 5.91 -15.67
CA LYS A 136 -17.42 6.43 -14.78
C LYS A 136 -16.59 5.32 -14.13
N ILE A 137 -17.15 4.13 -14.00
CA ILE A 137 -16.47 2.98 -13.41
C ILE A 137 -15.96 2.09 -14.54
N PHE A 138 -14.66 1.80 -14.52
CA PHE A 138 -14.03 0.91 -15.47
C PHE A 138 -12.74 0.32 -14.90
N MET A 139 -12.26 -0.75 -15.54
CA MET A 139 -10.92 -1.29 -15.34
C MET A 139 -10.37 -1.72 -16.70
N ARG A 140 -9.15 -1.31 -17.00
CA ARG A 140 -8.34 -1.81 -18.12
C ARG A 140 -7.06 -2.37 -17.54
N GLU A 141 -6.71 -3.60 -17.92
CA GLU A 141 -5.54 -4.29 -17.44
C GLU A 141 -4.62 -4.69 -18.60
N ASN A 142 -3.31 -4.60 -18.36
CA ASN A 142 -2.29 -5.25 -19.16
C ASN A 142 -1.44 -6.13 -18.23
N LEU A 143 -1.38 -7.44 -18.50
CA LEU A 143 -0.56 -8.39 -17.79
C LEU A 143 0.46 -9.00 -18.76
N ARG A 144 1.73 -9.00 -18.39
CA ARG A 144 2.83 -9.56 -19.22
C ARG A 144 3.87 -10.26 -18.37
N SER A 145 4.46 -11.32 -18.90
CA SER A 145 5.67 -11.91 -18.33
C SER A 145 6.86 -10.99 -18.57
N ILE A 146 7.63 -10.70 -17.53
CA ILE A 146 8.84 -9.84 -17.60
C ILE A 146 10.14 -10.64 -17.43
N SER A 147 10.04 -11.82 -16.81
CA SER A 147 11.05 -12.86 -16.74
C SER A 147 10.34 -14.18 -16.44
N TYR A 148 11.09 -15.29 -16.42
CA TYR A 148 10.56 -16.58 -16.01
C TYR A 148 10.01 -16.50 -14.57
N GLY A 149 8.80 -17.02 -14.36
CA GLY A 149 8.04 -16.99 -13.10
C GLY A 149 7.71 -15.59 -12.53
N VAL A 150 7.95 -14.50 -13.28
CA VAL A 150 7.60 -13.14 -12.85
C VAL A 150 6.74 -12.43 -13.90
N LYS A 151 5.55 -12.00 -13.50
CA LYS A 151 4.62 -11.22 -14.34
C LYS A 151 4.39 -9.83 -13.75
N TYR A 152 4.25 -8.85 -14.63
CA TYR A 152 3.89 -7.49 -14.29
C TYR A 152 2.51 -7.16 -14.84
N GLY A 153 1.65 -6.67 -13.95
CA GLY A 153 0.34 -6.14 -14.27
C GLY A 153 0.26 -4.63 -14.09
N HIS A 154 -0.42 -3.97 -15.01
CA HIS A 154 -0.76 -2.55 -14.94
C HIS A 154 -2.25 -2.37 -15.11
N GLN A 155 -2.91 -1.73 -14.15
CA GLN A 155 -4.32 -1.37 -14.26
C GLN A 155 -4.51 0.14 -14.30
N ARG A 156 -5.33 0.58 -15.26
CA ARG A 156 -6.02 1.87 -15.21
C ARG A 156 -7.47 1.60 -14.87
N ARG A 157 -7.90 2.11 -13.72
CA ARG A 157 -9.25 1.92 -13.20
C ARG A 157 -9.85 3.28 -12.86
N ALA A 158 -11.17 3.37 -12.87
CA ALA A 158 -11.86 4.42 -12.14
C ALA A 158 -12.98 3.81 -11.29
N ILE A 159 -13.13 4.34 -10.09
CA ILE A 159 -14.20 4.04 -9.15
C ILE A 159 -15.00 5.32 -8.88
N ALA A 160 -16.05 5.23 -8.06
CA ALA A 160 -16.85 6.40 -7.69
C ALA A 160 -16.02 7.56 -7.11
N ALA A 161 -14.90 7.25 -6.44
CA ALA A 161 -13.99 8.23 -5.85
C ALA A 161 -12.99 8.85 -6.84
N GLY A 162 -12.85 8.32 -8.05
CA GLY A 162 -11.93 8.84 -9.08
C GLY A 162 -11.04 7.79 -9.75
N PRO A 163 -10.08 8.24 -10.58
CA PRO A 163 -9.18 7.36 -11.31
C PRO A 163 -8.12 6.75 -10.39
N LEU A 164 -7.61 5.59 -10.78
CA LEU A 164 -6.61 4.79 -10.09
C LEU A 164 -5.60 4.26 -11.09
N ILE A 165 -4.32 4.35 -10.74
CA ILE A 165 -3.23 3.66 -11.41
C ILE A 165 -2.63 2.66 -10.42
N ILE A 166 -2.65 1.39 -10.82
CA ILE A 166 -2.20 0.26 -10.01
C ILE A 166 -1.14 -0.49 -10.80
N ASN A 167 -0.05 -0.84 -10.13
CA ASN A 167 0.98 -1.71 -10.66
C ASN A 167 1.13 -2.91 -9.72
N TYR A 168 1.26 -4.11 -10.27
CA TYR A 168 1.49 -5.29 -9.45
C TYR A 168 2.46 -6.27 -10.09
N LEU A 169 3.12 -7.06 -9.25
CA LEU A 169 3.97 -8.17 -9.63
C LEU A 169 3.36 -9.46 -9.09
N TRP A 170 3.27 -10.47 -9.95
CA TRP A 170 3.09 -11.87 -9.54
C TRP A 170 4.45 -12.55 -9.63
N ILE A 171 4.92 -13.10 -8.51
CA ILE A 171 6.23 -13.73 -8.35
C ILE A 171 6.03 -15.18 -7.89
N ASP A 172 6.47 -16.13 -8.71
CA ASP A 172 6.42 -17.56 -8.38
C ASP A 172 7.58 -17.94 -7.45
N ILE A 173 7.42 -17.68 -6.16
CA ILE A 173 8.44 -18.00 -5.14
C ILE A 173 8.52 -19.50 -4.81
N VAL A 174 7.68 -20.34 -5.40
CA VAL A 174 7.78 -21.79 -5.24
C VAL A 174 8.94 -22.33 -6.09
N ASP A 175 9.28 -21.61 -7.16
CA ASP A 175 10.46 -21.88 -7.96
C ASP A 175 11.74 -21.41 -7.23
N PRO A 176 12.66 -22.32 -6.88
CA PRO A 176 13.87 -21.99 -6.13
C PRO A 176 14.88 -21.13 -6.92
N GLU A 177 14.66 -20.93 -8.22
CA GLU A 177 15.47 -20.04 -9.04
C GLU A 177 15.07 -18.56 -8.88
N ILE A 178 13.91 -18.27 -8.30
CA ILE A 178 13.42 -16.92 -8.06
C ILE A 178 13.65 -16.58 -6.59
N GLU A 179 14.40 -15.50 -6.35
CA GLU A 179 14.76 -15.10 -5.00
C GLU A 179 14.15 -13.74 -4.67
N VAL A 180 13.43 -13.69 -3.55
CA VAL A 180 12.88 -12.47 -2.96
C VAL A 180 13.61 -12.20 -1.66
N LYS A 181 14.20 -11.01 -1.53
CA LYS A 181 15.02 -10.61 -0.38
C LYS A 181 14.66 -9.23 0.11
N MET A 182 14.92 -8.98 1.39
CA MET A 182 14.89 -7.64 1.95
C MET A 182 16.29 -7.03 1.84
N VAL A 183 16.36 -5.73 1.54
CA VAL A 183 17.60 -4.98 1.55
C VAL A 183 17.44 -3.68 2.32
N LEU A 184 18.52 -3.26 2.97
CA LEU A 184 18.60 -1.97 3.64
C LEU A 184 19.16 -0.92 2.69
N ALA A 185 18.71 0.32 2.91
CA ALA A 185 19.31 1.49 2.30
C ALA A 185 20.79 1.56 2.68
N GLN A 186 21.66 1.67 1.68
CA GLN A 186 23.11 1.80 1.85
C GLN A 186 23.74 0.66 2.71
N ASP A 187 23.09 -0.50 2.74
CA ASP A 187 23.47 -1.69 3.52
C ASP A 187 23.64 -1.45 5.01
N ARG A 188 22.83 -0.55 5.58
CA ARG A 188 22.89 -0.16 6.99
C ARG A 188 21.53 0.21 7.54
N VAL A 189 21.37 0.10 8.85
CA VAL A 189 20.11 0.38 9.56
C VAL A 189 19.73 1.86 9.49
N THR A 190 20.70 2.77 9.58
CA THR A 190 20.45 4.21 9.55
C THR A 190 20.81 4.80 8.20
N GLY A 191 19.86 5.44 7.55
CA GLY A 191 20.05 6.03 6.22
C GLY A 191 18.81 5.88 5.35
N SER A 192 18.87 6.47 4.17
CA SER A 192 17.82 6.30 3.17
C SER A 192 18.42 6.23 1.78
N GLU A 193 17.76 5.46 0.91
CA GLU A 193 18.16 5.21 -0.47
C GLU A 193 16.91 5.10 -1.32
N ARG A 194 16.96 5.56 -2.58
CA ARG A 194 15.87 5.33 -3.52
C ARG A 194 15.71 3.84 -3.80
N VAL A 195 14.48 3.38 -4.00
CA VAL A 195 14.20 1.98 -4.37
C VAL A 195 14.89 1.64 -5.69
N SER A 196 14.94 2.57 -6.64
CA SER A 196 15.67 2.42 -7.90
C SER A 196 17.17 2.20 -7.69
N ASN A 197 17.79 2.88 -6.73
CA ASN A 197 19.21 2.69 -6.41
C ASN A 197 19.45 1.34 -5.71
N MET A 198 18.59 0.95 -4.76
CA MET A 198 18.68 -0.37 -4.12
C MET A 198 18.49 -1.51 -5.12
N ALA A 199 17.54 -1.38 -6.05
CA ALA A 199 17.31 -2.34 -7.12
C ALA A 199 18.57 -2.47 -8.00
N LYS A 200 19.14 -1.34 -8.42
CA LYS A 200 20.35 -1.32 -9.24
C LYS A 200 21.57 -1.92 -8.52
N ARG A 201 21.81 -1.53 -7.28
CA ARG A 201 22.92 -2.04 -6.45
C ARG A 201 22.82 -3.55 -6.22
N SER A 202 21.60 -4.06 -6.13
CA SER A 202 21.34 -5.49 -5.91
C SER A 202 21.19 -6.29 -7.20
N ASN A 203 21.38 -5.67 -8.38
CA ASN A 203 21.09 -6.26 -9.69
C ASN A 203 19.70 -6.94 -9.74
N ALA A 204 18.68 -6.24 -9.21
CA ALA A 204 17.33 -6.78 -9.10
C ALA A 204 16.57 -6.68 -10.42
N LEU A 205 15.75 -7.70 -10.73
CA LEU A 205 14.77 -7.62 -11.81
C LEU A 205 13.69 -6.60 -11.48
N ALA A 206 13.24 -6.58 -10.23
CA ALA A 206 12.21 -5.69 -9.75
C ALA A 206 12.40 -5.38 -8.26
N ALA A 207 11.82 -4.27 -7.80
CA ALA A 207 11.82 -3.91 -6.39
C ALA A 207 10.58 -3.08 -6.03
N VAL A 208 10.17 -3.14 -4.76
CA VAL A 208 9.21 -2.20 -4.16
C VAL A 208 9.77 -1.67 -2.83
N ASN A 209 9.28 -0.53 -2.38
CA ASN A 209 9.58 -0.08 -1.01
C ASN A 209 9.04 -1.07 0.03
N GLY A 210 9.68 -1.14 1.20
CA GLY A 210 9.31 -2.08 2.26
C GLY A 210 8.64 -1.44 3.47
N ALA A 211 9.17 -1.76 4.66
CA ALA A 211 8.65 -1.43 5.97
C ALA A 211 8.68 0.07 6.29
N PHE A 212 7.87 0.47 7.27
CA PHE A 212 7.90 1.80 7.88
C PHE A 212 9.26 2.08 8.52
N PHE A 213 9.61 3.36 8.68
CA PHE A 213 10.91 3.76 9.22
C PHE A 213 10.86 5.09 9.97
N ALA A 214 11.82 5.27 10.88
CA ALA A 214 12.04 6.50 11.63
C ALA A 214 12.76 7.54 10.74
N SER A 215 12.79 8.80 11.18
CA SER A 215 13.41 9.89 10.41
C SER A 215 14.92 9.71 10.15
N ASP A 216 15.60 8.92 10.96
CA ASP A 216 17.01 8.54 10.80
C ASP A 216 17.22 7.34 9.87
N GLY A 217 16.14 6.81 9.28
CA GLY A 217 16.14 5.66 8.39
C GLY A 217 15.95 4.32 9.10
N ARG A 218 15.89 4.26 10.43
CA ARG A 218 15.77 2.96 11.09
C ARG A 218 14.41 2.29 10.84
N PRO A 219 14.33 1.00 10.48
CA PRO A 219 13.07 0.28 10.33
C PRO A 219 12.22 0.30 11.61
N LEU A 220 10.90 0.40 11.45
CA LEU A 220 9.92 0.42 12.54
C LEU A 220 9.03 -0.82 12.49
N GLY A 221 9.52 -1.91 13.07
CA GLY A 221 8.89 -3.23 13.07
C GLY A 221 9.95 -4.31 12.93
N LEU A 222 9.54 -5.57 13.08
CA LEU A 222 10.45 -6.70 12.99
C LEU A 222 11.07 -6.77 11.59
N LEU A 223 12.39 -6.76 11.48
CA LEU A 223 13.09 -7.00 10.24
C LEU A 223 14.17 -8.04 10.50
N ALA A 224 14.18 -9.09 9.68
CA ALA A 224 15.27 -10.07 9.65
C ALA A 224 15.71 -10.28 8.20
N ILE A 225 17.02 -10.35 7.99
CA ILE A 225 17.62 -10.50 6.65
C ILE A 225 18.65 -11.62 6.75
N ASN A 226 18.57 -12.62 5.87
CA ASN A 226 19.42 -13.81 5.90
C ASN A 226 19.48 -14.52 7.28
N GLY A 227 18.37 -14.50 8.05
CA GLY A 227 18.28 -15.08 9.38
C GLY A 227 18.82 -14.20 10.52
N GLU A 228 19.34 -13.00 10.23
CA GLU A 228 19.84 -12.08 11.23
C GLU A 228 18.80 -11.01 11.59
N PHE A 229 18.58 -10.77 12.88
CA PHE A 229 17.66 -9.72 13.35
C PHE A 229 18.27 -8.33 13.18
N ILE A 230 17.55 -7.48 12.44
CA ILE A 230 17.94 -6.09 12.16
C ILE A 230 17.22 -5.10 13.09
N SER A 231 15.93 -5.33 13.37
CA SER A 231 15.12 -4.49 14.26
C SER A 231 14.06 -5.31 15.00
N GLU A 232 13.66 -4.83 16.18
CA GLU A 232 12.68 -5.51 17.03
C GLU A 232 11.24 -5.46 16.49
N SER A 233 10.40 -6.39 16.97
CA SER A 233 8.95 -6.33 16.75
C SER A 233 8.31 -5.15 17.47
N TYR A 234 7.28 -4.56 16.87
CA TYR A 234 6.52 -3.44 17.43
C TYR A 234 5.02 -3.73 17.41
N ALA A 235 4.35 -3.52 18.54
CA ALA A 235 2.88 -3.55 18.68
C ALA A 235 2.18 -4.79 18.08
N ASN A 236 2.84 -5.97 18.10
CA ASN A 236 2.34 -7.20 17.49
C ASN A 236 1.88 -7.02 16.02
N ARG A 237 2.59 -6.15 15.28
CA ARG A 237 2.29 -5.86 13.88
C ARG A 237 2.43 -7.10 13.00
N THR A 238 1.61 -7.12 11.96
CA THR A 238 1.67 -8.13 10.91
C THR A 238 3.02 -8.06 10.19
N ALA A 239 3.60 -9.21 9.89
CA ALA A 239 4.81 -9.35 9.11
C ALA A 239 4.64 -10.40 8.00
N LEU A 240 5.50 -10.31 7.00
CA LEU A 240 5.76 -11.37 6.04
C LEU A 240 7.02 -12.12 6.48
N GLY A 241 6.98 -13.45 6.49
CA GLY A 241 8.13 -14.33 6.58
C GLY A 241 8.33 -15.08 5.27
N LEU A 242 9.55 -15.14 4.75
CA LEU A 242 9.92 -15.95 3.59
C LEU A 242 10.90 -17.05 4.01
N GLY A 243 10.53 -18.29 3.68
CA GLY A 243 11.45 -19.41 3.62
C GLY A 243 11.83 -19.72 2.18
N LYS A 244 12.56 -20.83 1.97
CA LYS A 244 13.14 -21.16 0.66
C LYS A 244 12.14 -21.15 -0.52
N ASN A 245 10.96 -21.74 -0.33
CA ASN A 245 9.92 -21.90 -1.36
C ASN A 245 8.50 -21.60 -0.83
N PHE A 246 8.39 -20.83 0.24
CA PHE A 246 7.09 -20.52 0.84
C PHE A 246 7.11 -19.15 1.52
N ALA A 247 5.92 -18.61 1.72
CA ALA A 247 5.70 -17.40 2.47
C ALA A 247 4.64 -17.63 3.55
N ILE A 248 4.73 -16.85 4.62
CA ILE A 248 3.72 -16.77 5.68
C ILE A 248 3.46 -15.29 6.00
N ILE A 249 2.20 -14.92 6.18
CA ILE A 249 1.82 -13.62 6.73
C ILE A 249 1.09 -13.88 8.03
N ASP A 250 1.61 -13.38 9.15
CA ASP A 250 0.95 -13.38 10.45
C ASP A 250 1.57 -12.33 11.38
N SER A 251 1.00 -12.16 12.57
CA SER A 251 1.68 -11.47 13.66
C SER A 251 2.78 -12.36 14.24
N VAL A 252 3.97 -11.80 14.42
CA VAL A 252 5.11 -12.48 15.05
C VAL A 252 5.84 -11.49 15.96
N THR A 253 6.21 -11.97 17.14
CA THR A 253 6.93 -11.18 18.16
C THR A 253 8.33 -11.73 18.34
N LEU A 254 9.32 -10.84 18.43
CA LEU A 254 10.69 -11.18 18.80
C LEU A 254 10.87 -10.96 20.30
N ASN A 255 11.14 -12.02 21.03
CA ASN A 255 11.56 -11.98 22.43
C ASN A 255 13.07 -12.21 22.48
N GLY A 256 13.75 -11.45 23.33
CA GLY A 256 15.19 -11.60 23.54
C GLY A 256 15.52 -11.50 25.02
N THR A 257 16.46 -12.31 25.50
CA THR A 257 16.99 -12.27 26.87
C THR A 257 18.51 -12.38 26.86
N VAL A 258 19.17 -11.57 27.68
CA VAL A 258 20.58 -11.75 28.03
C VAL A 258 20.64 -12.53 29.34
N ARG A 259 21.44 -13.61 29.38
CA ARG A 259 21.77 -14.35 30.59
C ARG A 259 23.26 -14.21 30.88
N VAL A 260 23.57 -13.82 32.10
CA VAL A 260 24.94 -13.72 32.62
C VAL A 260 25.30 -14.99 33.40
N SER A 261 26.59 -15.20 33.64
CA SER A 261 27.15 -16.44 34.20
C SER A 261 26.60 -16.85 35.58
N ASN A 262 26.09 -15.90 36.38
CA ASN A 262 25.47 -16.17 37.67
C ASN A 262 23.99 -16.64 37.57
N GLY A 263 23.44 -16.75 36.36
CA GLY A 263 22.06 -17.16 36.10
C GLY A 263 21.03 -16.03 36.12
N GLU A 264 21.42 -14.78 36.45
CA GLU A 264 20.55 -13.62 36.29
C GLU A 264 20.30 -13.33 34.81
N SER A 265 19.10 -12.81 34.53
CA SER A 265 18.66 -12.56 33.16
C SER A 265 17.87 -11.26 33.04
N ILE A 266 18.00 -10.59 31.90
CA ILE A 266 17.21 -9.40 31.57
C ILE A 266 16.70 -9.43 30.14
N ALA A 267 15.49 -8.94 29.93
CA ALA A 267 14.91 -8.82 28.61
C ALA A 267 15.65 -7.78 27.75
N ILE A 268 15.89 -8.12 26.50
CA ILE A 268 16.40 -7.22 25.48
C ILE A 268 15.26 -6.28 25.07
N SER A 269 15.49 -4.98 25.17
CA SER A 269 14.49 -3.94 24.90
C SER A 269 14.41 -3.53 23.43
N GLY A 270 15.44 -3.83 22.63
CA GLY A 270 15.46 -3.52 21.20
C GLY A 270 16.81 -3.77 20.55
N LEU A 271 16.86 -3.58 19.23
CA LEU A 271 18.06 -3.75 18.42
C LEU A 271 18.36 -2.48 17.62
N ASN A 272 19.65 -2.20 17.43
CA ASN A 272 20.16 -1.22 16.46
C ASN A 272 19.46 0.14 16.51
N ARG A 273 19.13 0.63 17.72
CA ARG A 273 18.46 1.92 17.94
C ARG A 273 19.08 2.68 19.11
N PRO A 274 18.86 4.00 19.24
CA PRO A 274 19.30 4.71 20.43
C PRO A 274 18.73 4.07 21.71
N ARG A 275 19.60 3.87 22.70
CA ARG A 275 19.23 3.40 24.04
C ARG A 275 18.55 4.51 24.83
N LEU A 276 17.38 4.22 25.39
CA LEU A 276 16.66 5.09 26.31
C LEU A 276 16.94 4.71 27.77
N GLN A 277 16.25 5.39 28.68
CA GLN A 277 16.33 5.10 30.11
C GLN A 277 15.80 3.71 30.42
N ASP A 278 16.54 2.98 31.26
CA ASP A 278 16.24 1.64 31.80
C ASP A 278 16.15 0.52 30.76
N GLU A 279 16.66 0.77 29.55
CA GLU A 279 16.68 -0.21 28.46
C GLU A 279 18.00 -0.96 28.34
N LEU A 280 17.90 -2.15 27.75
CA LEU A 280 19.00 -2.92 27.19
C LEU A 280 18.85 -2.98 25.67
N ILE A 281 19.82 -2.43 24.94
CA ILE A 281 19.85 -2.46 23.47
C ILE A 281 21.03 -3.26 22.97
N ILE A 282 20.81 -4.03 21.90
CA ILE A 282 21.87 -4.71 21.17
C ILE A 282 22.23 -3.91 19.93
N TYR A 283 23.52 -3.62 19.77
CA TYR A 283 24.07 -3.07 18.53
C TYR A 283 24.85 -4.13 17.77
N THR A 284 24.50 -4.30 16.52
CA THR A 284 25.13 -5.21 15.55
C THR A 284 25.88 -4.39 14.49
N PRO A 285 26.74 -5.00 13.65
CA PRO A 285 27.42 -4.31 12.56
C PRO A 285 26.47 -3.55 11.63
N ALA A 286 25.23 -4.00 11.49
CA ALA A 286 24.20 -3.34 10.69
C ALA A 286 23.90 -1.89 11.16
N TYR A 287 24.14 -1.56 12.43
CA TYR A 287 23.96 -0.19 12.96
C TYR A 287 25.03 0.82 12.53
N GLY A 288 26.19 0.31 12.08
CA GLY A 288 27.39 1.08 11.76
C GLY A 288 28.58 0.70 12.65
N SER A 289 29.64 1.50 12.60
CA SER A 289 30.93 1.19 13.26
C SER A 289 30.99 1.52 14.75
N SER A 290 30.02 2.25 15.31
CA SER A 290 29.95 2.60 16.73
C SER A 290 28.51 2.79 17.20
N THR A 291 28.26 2.52 18.49
CA THR A 291 26.95 2.67 19.15
C THR A 291 26.47 4.12 19.24
N ARG A 292 27.40 5.09 19.21
CA ARG A 292 27.10 6.55 19.32
C ARG A 292 26.29 6.92 20.57
N THR A 293 26.35 6.10 21.62
CA THR A 293 25.65 6.33 22.88
C THR A 293 26.43 7.30 23.78
N ASN A 294 25.75 7.84 24.79
CA ASN A 294 26.37 8.68 25.81
C ASN A 294 26.92 7.85 26.98
N ILE A 295 27.66 8.51 27.87
CA ILE A 295 28.34 7.91 29.04
C ILE A 295 27.41 7.54 30.21
N TYR A 296 26.09 7.70 30.09
CA TYR A 296 25.16 7.45 31.20
C TYR A 296 24.75 5.97 31.34
N GLY A 297 25.36 5.07 30.55
CA GLY A 297 25.12 3.63 30.61
C GLY A 297 26.40 2.83 30.83
N ILE A 298 26.37 1.58 30.37
CA ILE A 298 27.53 0.71 30.23
C ILE A 298 27.39 -0.07 28.93
N GLU A 299 28.51 -0.36 28.28
CA GLU A 299 28.56 -1.10 27.03
C GLU A 299 29.51 -2.29 27.17
N ILE A 300 29.00 -3.47 26.83
CA ILE A 300 29.72 -4.74 26.86
C ILE A 300 29.95 -5.18 25.42
N VAL A 301 31.20 -5.15 24.99
CA VAL A 301 31.59 -5.62 23.65
C VAL A 301 31.77 -7.12 23.71
N LEU A 302 31.03 -7.83 22.85
CA LEU A 302 31.04 -9.30 22.75
C LEU A 302 31.60 -9.73 21.41
N ILE A 303 32.53 -10.69 21.45
CA ILE A 303 33.00 -11.45 20.27
C ILE A 303 32.81 -12.92 20.59
N ASP A 304 32.08 -13.65 19.72
CA ASP A 304 31.74 -15.07 19.92
C ASP A 304 31.14 -15.38 21.30
N GLY A 305 30.30 -14.46 21.82
CA GLY A 305 29.65 -14.58 23.13
C GLY A 305 30.54 -14.30 24.34
N VAL A 306 31.80 -13.88 24.14
CA VAL A 306 32.75 -13.57 25.22
C VAL A 306 32.94 -12.06 25.35
N VAL A 307 32.95 -11.56 26.59
CA VAL A 307 33.23 -10.16 26.89
C VAL A 307 34.68 -9.83 26.55
N THR A 308 34.89 -8.93 25.59
CA THR A 308 36.23 -8.46 25.20
C THR A 308 36.56 -7.08 25.72
N GLN A 309 35.56 -6.21 25.88
CA GLN A 309 35.73 -4.84 26.37
C GLN A 309 34.50 -4.38 27.14
N ILE A 310 34.71 -3.45 28.08
CA ILE A 310 33.68 -2.81 28.89
C ILE A 310 33.90 -1.31 28.85
N GLU A 311 32.90 -0.56 28.41
CA GLU A 311 32.97 0.88 28.20
C GLU A 311 31.76 1.60 28.80
N GLN A 312 31.81 2.93 28.89
CA GLN A 312 30.68 3.74 29.41
C GLN A 312 29.69 4.16 28.30
N GLY A 313 30.08 4.10 27.04
CA GLY A 313 29.27 4.49 25.88
C GLY A 313 30.12 4.74 24.63
N GLY A 314 29.48 4.77 23.47
CA GLY A 314 30.12 5.08 22.19
C GLY A 314 31.07 4.00 21.67
N SER A 315 31.00 2.77 22.16
CA SER A 315 31.89 1.66 21.78
C SER A 315 31.94 1.44 20.27
N ALA A 316 33.10 1.01 19.79
CA ALA A 316 33.23 0.45 18.46
C ALA A 316 32.45 -0.88 18.39
N ILE A 317 31.76 -1.11 17.28
CA ILE A 317 31.02 -2.35 17.03
C ILE A 317 31.93 -3.28 16.21
N PRO A 318 32.35 -4.44 16.73
CA PRO A 318 33.21 -5.37 16.00
C PRO A 318 32.47 -5.97 14.79
N GLU A 319 33.18 -6.25 13.69
CA GLU A 319 32.59 -6.86 12.49
C GLU A 319 32.02 -8.27 12.75
N ASN A 320 32.65 -9.03 13.65
CA ASN A 320 32.25 -10.38 14.06
C ASN A 320 31.69 -10.42 15.48
N GLY A 321 31.09 -9.32 15.93
CA GLY A 321 30.61 -9.17 17.30
C GLY A 321 29.44 -8.23 17.43
N ILE A 322 29.07 -7.97 18.68
CA ILE A 322 27.98 -7.06 19.03
C ILE A 322 28.35 -6.22 20.25
N VAL A 323 27.53 -5.21 20.54
CA VAL A 323 27.62 -4.45 21.79
C VAL A 323 26.29 -4.52 22.53
N LEU A 324 26.31 -4.96 23.79
CA LEU A 324 25.18 -4.82 24.72
C LEU A 324 25.29 -3.47 25.41
N SER A 325 24.32 -2.58 25.21
CA SER A 325 24.29 -1.27 25.85
C SER A 325 23.15 -1.22 26.87
N GLY A 326 23.48 -1.01 28.14
CA GLY A 326 22.52 -1.00 29.25
C GLY A 326 22.42 0.36 29.93
N HIS A 327 21.21 0.72 30.35
CA HIS A 327 20.92 1.84 31.26
C HIS A 327 20.18 1.37 32.50
N GLY A 328 20.32 2.08 33.62
CA GLY A 328 19.57 1.81 34.85
C GLY A 328 19.66 0.34 35.27
N LYS A 329 18.53 -0.36 35.37
CA LYS A 329 18.52 -1.78 35.75
C LYS A 329 19.36 -2.67 34.82
N ALA A 330 19.34 -2.41 33.52
CA ALA A 330 20.18 -3.15 32.57
C ALA A 330 21.66 -2.89 32.80
N ARG A 331 22.03 -1.63 33.08
CA ARG A 331 23.40 -1.27 33.44
C ARG A 331 23.85 -2.00 34.70
N ASP A 332 23.02 -2.03 35.73
CA ASP A 332 23.36 -2.63 37.02
C ASP A 332 23.61 -4.15 36.89
N LEU A 333 22.89 -4.84 36.00
CA LEU A 333 23.18 -6.23 35.65
C LEU A 333 24.51 -6.36 34.89
N LEU A 334 24.70 -5.56 33.84
CA LEU A 334 25.90 -5.63 32.99
C LEU A 334 27.19 -5.25 33.74
N MET A 335 27.11 -4.42 34.79
CA MET A 335 28.24 -4.07 35.67
C MET A 335 28.83 -5.26 36.43
N GLN A 336 28.12 -6.38 36.48
CA GLN A 336 28.60 -7.61 37.12
C GLN A 336 29.57 -8.39 36.23
N LEU A 337 29.62 -8.09 34.93
CA LEU A 337 30.47 -8.78 33.97
C LEU A 337 31.92 -8.29 34.00
N GLN A 338 32.83 -9.20 33.68
CA GLN A 338 34.26 -8.96 33.51
C GLN A 338 34.72 -9.41 32.13
N VAL A 339 35.84 -8.86 31.66
CA VAL A 339 36.49 -9.34 30.43
C VAL A 339 36.84 -10.82 30.59
N GLY A 340 36.43 -11.62 29.60
CA GLY A 340 36.55 -13.08 29.61
C GLY A 340 35.28 -13.81 30.03
N ASP A 341 34.28 -13.13 30.60
CA ASP A 341 33.00 -13.76 30.92
C ASP A 341 32.25 -14.18 29.65
N GLN A 342 31.50 -15.28 29.76
CA GLN A 342 30.57 -15.71 28.73
C GLN A 342 29.19 -15.09 28.97
N VAL A 343 28.58 -14.63 27.90
CA VAL A 343 27.23 -14.07 27.89
C VAL A 343 26.38 -14.86 26.90
N GLN A 344 25.28 -15.41 27.39
CA GLN A 344 24.33 -16.13 26.56
C GLN A 344 23.22 -15.18 26.11
N LEU A 345 22.92 -15.21 24.80
CA LEU A 345 21.83 -14.47 24.19
C LEU A 345 20.80 -15.47 23.70
N ASP A 346 19.59 -15.37 24.23
CA ASP A 346 18.47 -16.20 23.80
C ASP A 346 17.48 -15.32 23.05
N PHE A 347 17.23 -15.64 21.78
CA PHE A 347 16.18 -15.03 20.97
C PHE A 347 15.15 -16.07 20.55
N GLU A 348 13.89 -15.67 20.57
CA GLU A 348 12.77 -16.51 20.18
C GLU A 348 11.79 -15.67 19.35
N LEU A 349 11.35 -16.24 18.23
CA LEU A 349 10.16 -15.76 17.53
C LEU A 349 8.94 -16.47 18.06
N VAL A 350 7.87 -15.72 18.31
CA VAL A 350 6.57 -16.26 18.72
C VAL A 350 5.52 -15.83 17.68
N PRO A 351 5.00 -16.78 16.87
CA PRO A 351 5.40 -18.19 16.77
C PRO A 351 6.80 -18.39 16.14
N ASP A 352 7.40 -19.56 16.34
CA ASP A 352 8.78 -19.86 15.92
C ASP A 352 8.90 -20.08 14.41
N TRP A 353 9.04 -18.97 13.68
CA TRP A 353 9.21 -18.97 12.24
C TRP A 353 10.56 -19.49 11.77
N PHE A 354 11.61 -19.37 12.59
CA PHE A 354 12.95 -19.86 12.22
C PHE A 354 12.98 -21.39 12.17
N SER A 355 12.28 -22.07 13.08
CA SER A 355 12.09 -23.53 12.99
C SER A 355 11.31 -23.98 11.75
N LEU A 356 10.55 -23.08 11.10
CA LEU A 356 9.91 -23.34 9.80
C LEU A 356 10.84 -23.11 8.61
N GLY A 357 12.05 -22.59 8.84
CA GLY A 357 13.02 -22.24 7.80
C GLY A 357 12.81 -20.86 7.18
N VAL A 358 12.11 -19.95 7.88
CA VAL A 358 12.02 -18.53 7.49
C VAL A 358 13.37 -17.85 7.73
N THR A 359 13.86 -17.11 6.74
CA THR A 359 15.14 -16.38 6.81
C THR A 359 14.98 -14.89 6.54
N GLU A 360 13.96 -14.49 5.78
CA GLU A 360 13.62 -13.09 5.57
C GLU A 360 12.33 -12.76 6.33
N ILE A 361 12.33 -11.69 7.11
CA ILE A 361 11.13 -11.19 7.78
C ILE A 361 11.01 -9.71 7.54
N ILE A 362 9.86 -9.24 7.08
CA ILE A 362 9.57 -7.81 6.98
C ILE A 362 8.24 -7.47 7.66
N GLY A 363 8.36 -6.75 8.76
CA GLY A 363 7.24 -6.16 9.48
C GLY A 363 6.68 -4.98 8.72
N GLY A 364 5.37 -4.89 8.67
CA GLY A 364 4.67 -3.80 8.03
C GLY A 364 3.33 -3.62 8.71
N GLY A 365 2.27 -3.80 7.94
CA GLY A 365 0.92 -3.80 8.42
C GLY A 365 0.14 -2.54 8.03
N PRO A 366 -1.16 -2.51 8.34
CA PRO A 366 -1.87 -3.61 9.00
C PRO A 366 -2.12 -4.82 8.10
N ARG A 367 -2.59 -5.93 8.68
CA ARG A 367 -3.25 -6.98 7.92
C ARG A 367 -4.35 -6.36 7.07
N LEU A 368 -4.54 -6.89 5.88
CA LEU A 368 -5.60 -6.50 4.95
C LEU A 368 -6.56 -7.65 4.70
N VAL A 369 -6.00 -8.85 4.47
CA VAL A 369 -6.75 -10.04 4.07
C VAL A 369 -6.28 -11.23 4.89
N LYS A 370 -7.21 -12.03 5.40
CA LYS A 370 -6.94 -13.32 6.06
C LYS A 370 -7.92 -14.37 5.55
N ASP A 371 -7.43 -15.55 5.19
CA ASP A 371 -8.24 -16.67 4.68
C ASP A 371 -9.18 -16.24 3.51
N GLY A 372 -8.67 -15.39 2.62
CA GLY A 372 -9.39 -14.88 1.44
C GLY A 372 -10.50 -13.87 1.75
N LYS A 373 -10.53 -13.30 2.96
CA LYS A 373 -11.53 -12.31 3.40
C LYS A 373 -10.86 -11.06 3.93
N VAL A 374 -11.52 -9.91 3.77
CA VAL A 374 -11.09 -8.66 4.36
C VAL A 374 -10.97 -8.83 5.88
N HIS A 375 -9.80 -8.50 6.42
CA HIS A 375 -9.49 -8.58 7.85
C HIS A 375 -8.45 -7.52 8.19
N ILE A 376 -8.93 -6.28 8.39
CA ILE A 376 -8.06 -5.14 8.67
C ILE A 376 -7.85 -4.97 10.16
N THR A 377 -6.59 -5.10 10.60
CA THR A 377 -6.20 -5.06 12.03
C THR A 377 -5.46 -3.78 12.41
N GLY A 378 -5.76 -2.69 11.71
CA GLY A 378 -5.06 -1.40 11.87
C GLY A 378 -5.11 -0.81 13.27
N VAL A 379 -6.23 -0.95 13.96
CA VAL A 379 -6.41 -0.39 15.31
C VAL A 379 -5.64 -1.23 16.33
N GLU A 380 -5.74 -2.56 16.22
CA GLU A 380 -5.06 -3.54 17.06
C GLU A 380 -3.53 -3.40 16.96
N GLU A 381 -3.05 -3.14 15.74
CA GLU A 381 -1.64 -2.92 15.41
C GLU A 381 -1.14 -1.47 15.66
N ARG A 382 -1.98 -0.64 16.29
CA ARG A 382 -1.69 0.75 16.69
C ARG A 382 -1.21 1.63 15.55
N PHE A 383 -1.84 1.51 14.38
CA PHE A 383 -1.60 2.44 13.28
C PHE A 383 -2.24 3.81 13.53
N GLN A 384 -1.60 4.84 13.00
CA GLN A 384 -2.07 6.22 13.11
C GLN A 384 -3.30 6.47 12.24
N ASN A 385 -4.10 7.46 12.63
CA ASN A 385 -5.39 7.74 11.98
C ASN A 385 -5.27 8.10 10.50
N ASP A 386 -4.18 8.73 10.09
CA ASP A 386 -3.89 9.04 8.69
C ASP A 386 -3.69 7.76 7.86
N ILE A 387 -3.06 6.73 8.41
CA ILE A 387 -2.94 5.43 7.73
C ILE A 387 -4.30 4.72 7.67
N LEU A 388 -5.06 4.74 8.78
CA LEU A 388 -6.33 4.02 8.93
C LEU A 388 -7.45 4.57 8.04
N ASN A 389 -7.62 5.89 8.02
CA ASN A 389 -8.86 6.51 7.54
C ASN A 389 -8.66 7.38 6.29
N SER A 390 -7.44 7.51 5.76
CA SER A 390 -7.19 8.32 4.56
C SER A 390 -7.06 7.48 3.29
N ARG A 391 -7.40 8.11 2.17
CA ARG A 391 -7.00 7.65 0.84
C ARG A 391 -5.57 8.11 0.57
N ALA A 392 -4.67 7.17 0.27
CA ALA A 392 -3.26 7.46 0.04
C ALA A 392 -2.70 6.61 -1.11
N PRO A 393 -1.53 6.97 -1.67
CA PRO A 393 -0.69 5.99 -2.35
C PRO A 393 -0.38 4.84 -1.38
N ARG A 394 -0.39 3.60 -1.88
CA ARG A 394 -0.24 2.39 -1.06
C ARG A 394 0.78 1.45 -1.68
N THR A 395 1.54 0.76 -0.83
CA THR A 395 2.25 -0.47 -1.18
C THR A 395 1.67 -1.60 -0.34
N ALA A 396 1.44 -2.75 -0.95
CA ALA A 396 0.95 -3.94 -0.26
C ALA A 396 1.65 -5.18 -0.79
N LEU A 397 1.62 -6.24 0.01
CA LEU A 397 2.04 -7.56 -0.39
C LEU A 397 0.99 -8.59 -0.01
N GLY A 398 0.97 -9.72 -0.71
CA GLY A 398 0.08 -10.83 -0.40
C GLY A 398 0.58 -12.17 -0.89
N ILE A 399 0.00 -13.22 -0.35
CA ILE A 399 0.21 -14.62 -0.74
C ILE A 399 -1.04 -15.08 -1.46
N ARG A 400 -0.89 -15.68 -2.64
CA ARG A 400 -1.98 -16.29 -3.42
C ARG A 400 -2.17 -17.75 -3.03
N ALA A 401 -3.31 -18.32 -3.39
CA ALA A 401 -3.64 -19.72 -3.05
C ALA A 401 -2.65 -20.75 -3.64
N ASP A 402 -1.94 -20.40 -4.71
CA ASP A 402 -0.89 -21.22 -5.33
C ASP A 402 0.50 -21.05 -4.65
N GLY A 403 0.59 -20.27 -3.57
CA GLY A 403 1.83 -19.98 -2.84
C GLY A 403 2.66 -18.84 -3.42
N SER A 404 2.27 -18.31 -4.59
CA SER A 404 2.98 -17.20 -5.21
C SER A 404 2.76 -15.86 -4.47
N LEU A 405 3.73 -14.95 -4.60
CA LEU A 405 3.64 -13.61 -4.00
C LEU A 405 3.03 -12.59 -4.96
N LEU A 406 2.30 -11.66 -4.36
CA LEU A 406 1.85 -10.41 -4.96
C LEU A 406 2.58 -9.25 -4.31
N LEU A 407 3.17 -8.36 -5.11
CA LEU A 407 3.61 -7.04 -4.68
C LEU A 407 2.80 -6.00 -5.44
N VAL A 408 2.14 -5.08 -4.75
CA VAL A 408 1.20 -4.12 -5.33
C VAL A 408 1.58 -2.71 -4.94
N THR A 409 1.55 -1.79 -5.90
CA THR A 409 1.64 -0.35 -5.65
C THR A 409 0.45 0.37 -6.28
N VAL A 410 -0.08 1.35 -5.57
CA VAL A 410 -1.21 2.18 -5.98
C VAL A 410 -0.78 3.64 -5.94
N ASN A 411 -0.84 4.33 -7.08
CA ASN A 411 -0.59 5.78 -7.11
C ASN A 411 -1.66 6.53 -6.34
N GLY A 412 -1.35 7.71 -5.81
CA GLY A 412 -2.34 8.54 -5.13
C GLY A 412 -1.95 10.01 -5.03
N ARG A 413 -2.80 10.82 -4.39
CA ARG A 413 -2.61 12.27 -4.20
C ARG A 413 -2.51 13.07 -5.51
N ASN A 414 -3.07 12.54 -6.60
CA ASN A 414 -3.13 13.23 -7.89
C ASN A 414 -4.57 13.22 -8.44
N PRO A 415 -5.43 14.17 -8.03
CA PRO A 415 -6.84 14.23 -8.40
C PRO A 415 -7.01 14.48 -9.91
N GLY A 416 -7.21 13.40 -10.67
CA GLY A 416 -7.24 13.42 -12.14
C GLY A 416 -6.35 12.36 -12.79
N ILE A 417 -5.40 11.80 -12.03
CA ILE A 417 -4.55 10.70 -12.50
C ILE A 417 -4.73 9.47 -11.60
N SER A 418 -4.56 9.64 -10.29
CA SER A 418 -4.80 8.58 -9.32
C SER A 418 -5.12 9.16 -7.95
N VAL A 419 -6.27 8.78 -7.39
CA VAL A 419 -6.71 9.30 -6.09
C VAL A 419 -6.08 8.57 -4.90
N GLY A 420 -5.51 7.37 -5.09
CA GLY A 420 -5.01 6.50 -4.01
C GLY A 420 -6.07 5.49 -3.56
N MET A 421 -5.83 4.72 -2.50
CA MET A 421 -6.83 3.82 -1.90
C MET A 421 -6.93 3.97 -0.39
N THR A 422 -8.13 3.71 0.15
CA THR A 422 -8.32 3.37 1.57
C THR A 422 -7.80 1.96 1.85
N LEU A 423 -7.68 1.56 3.12
CA LEU A 423 -7.26 0.19 3.46
C LEU A 423 -8.31 -0.86 3.02
N GLU A 424 -9.60 -0.53 3.11
CA GLU A 424 -10.71 -1.41 2.67
C GLU A 424 -10.62 -1.70 1.17
N GLU A 425 -10.52 -0.65 0.35
CA GLU A 425 -10.40 -0.80 -1.11
C GLU A 425 -9.11 -1.52 -1.52
N LEU A 426 -8.04 -1.34 -0.75
CA LEU A 426 -6.79 -2.06 -0.97
C LEU A 426 -6.95 -3.55 -0.63
N ALA A 427 -7.64 -3.90 0.46
CA ALA A 427 -7.93 -5.29 0.81
C ALA A 427 -8.80 -5.97 -0.26
N GLU A 428 -9.84 -5.27 -0.75
CA GLU A 428 -10.68 -5.74 -1.86
C GLU A 428 -9.86 -5.96 -3.14
N LEU A 429 -8.95 -5.03 -3.48
CA LEU A 429 -8.03 -5.19 -4.61
C LEU A 429 -7.11 -6.41 -4.42
N MET A 430 -6.56 -6.63 -3.23
CA MET A 430 -5.69 -7.78 -2.97
C MET A 430 -6.45 -9.11 -3.18
N ILE A 431 -7.70 -9.20 -2.73
CA ILE A 431 -8.58 -10.35 -3.00
C ILE A 431 -8.87 -10.49 -4.49
N GLU A 432 -9.17 -9.38 -5.18
CA GLU A 432 -9.41 -9.37 -6.65
C GLU A 432 -8.20 -9.91 -7.43
N LEU A 433 -6.98 -9.61 -6.99
CA LEU A 433 -5.72 -10.13 -7.55
C LEU A 433 -5.40 -11.58 -7.11
N GLY A 434 -6.23 -12.16 -6.23
CA GLY A 434 -6.16 -13.56 -5.80
C GLY A 434 -5.37 -13.81 -4.51
N ALA A 435 -5.09 -12.77 -3.72
CA ALA A 435 -4.47 -12.95 -2.41
C ALA A 435 -5.43 -13.65 -1.44
N VAL A 436 -4.94 -14.70 -0.77
CA VAL A 436 -5.62 -15.33 0.37
C VAL A 436 -5.18 -14.70 1.68
N ASP A 437 -3.96 -14.18 1.73
CA ASP A 437 -3.44 -13.39 2.84
C ASP A 437 -2.73 -12.17 2.30
N ALA A 438 -2.93 -11.01 2.93
CA ALA A 438 -2.31 -9.76 2.49
C ALA A 438 -2.10 -8.80 3.64
N MET A 439 -1.08 -7.94 3.50
CA MET A 439 -0.77 -6.87 4.43
C MET A 439 -0.32 -5.61 3.69
N ASN A 440 -0.53 -4.47 4.34
CA ASN A 440 -0.04 -3.18 3.87
C ASN A 440 1.45 -3.00 4.23
N LEU A 441 2.16 -2.18 3.46
CA LEU A 441 3.54 -1.73 3.69
C LEU A 441 3.58 -0.20 3.83
N ASP A 442 4.78 0.39 3.95
CA ASP A 442 4.89 1.85 3.93
C ASP A 442 4.33 2.43 2.62
N GLY A 443 3.61 3.53 2.73
CA GLY A 443 2.84 4.12 1.64
C GLY A 443 3.17 5.59 1.40
N GLY A 444 2.20 6.33 0.87
CA GLY A 444 2.41 7.75 0.57
C GLY A 444 3.57 7.95 -0.41
N GLY A 445 4.42 8.94 -0.17
CA GLY A 445 5.57 9.24 -1.03
C GLY A 445 6.63 8.13 -1.10
N SER A 446 6.60 7.18 -0.16
CA SER A 446 7.47 6.00 -0.19
C SER A 446 7.05 4.98 -1.26
N THR A 447 5.76 4.97 -1.65
CA THR A 447 5.20 4.02 -2.62
C THR A 447 6.00 4.06 -3.91
N THR A 448 6.75 3.00 -4.18
CA THR A 448 7.59 2.90 -5.36
C THR A 448 7.63 1.47 -5.87
N MET A 449 7.47 1.28 -7.18
CA MET A 449 7.76 0.01 -7.87
C MET A 449 8.77 0.27 -8.98
N VAL A 450 9.79 -0.57 -9.05
CA VAL A 450 10.85 -0.53 -10.03
C VAL A 450 10.89 -1.86 -10.78
N ILE A 451 11.06 -1.82 -12.10
CA ILE A 451 11.49 -2.98 -12.89
C ILE A 451 12.78 -2.59 -13.60
N ARG A 452 13.85 -3.33 -13.33
CA ARG A 452 15.24 -3.03 -13.72
C ARG A 452 15.62 -1.64 -13.20
N ASP A 453 15.83 -0.68 -14.10
CA ASP A 453 16.21 0.70 -13.76
C ASP A 453 15.05 1.71 -13.89
N MET A 454 13.81 1.24 -14.07
CA MET A 454 12.65 2.11 -14.35
C MET A 454 11.63 2.12 -13.21
N VAL A 455 11.36 3.31 -12.67
CA VAL A 455 10.23 3.56 -11.76
C VAL A 455 8.92 3.52 -12.56
N LEU A 456 7.98 2.66 -12.16
CA LEU A 456 6.74 2.39 -12.91
C LEU A 456 5.51 3.11 -12.38
N ASN A 457 5.58 3.61 -11.15
CA ASN A 457 4.52 4.37 -10.53
C ASN A 457 4.83 5.87 -10.63
N ILE A 458 3.89 6.73 -10.25
CA ILE A 458 4.10 8.18 -10.22
C ILE A 458 4.34 8.56 -8.76
N PRO A 459 5.58 8.87 -8.35
CA PRO A 459 5.86 9.22 -6.96
C PRO A 459 5.03 10.43 -6.52
N SER A 460 4.33 10.31 -5.38
CA SER A 460 3.39 11.36 -4.96
C SER A 460 4.06 12.65 -4.51
N ASP A 461 5.36 12.61 -4.23
CA ASP A 461 6.16 13.77 -3.83
C ASP A 461 6.76 14.51 -5.05
N GLY A 462 6.36 14.12 -6.28
CA GLY A 462 6.90 14.64 -7.54
C GLY A 462 8.23 14.00 -7.97
N ILE A 463 8.99 13.46 -7.01
CA ILE A 463 10.18 12.65 -7.23
C ILE A 463 10.14 11.40 -6.35
N GLU A 464 10.92 10.37 -6.73
CA GLU A 464 11.10 9.18 -5.90
C GLU A 464 11.74 9.55 -4.55
N ARG A 465 11.04 9.19 -3.47
CA ARG A 465 11.49 9.37 -2.09
C ARG A 465 12.53 8.32 -1.72
N SER A 466 13.58 8.73 -1.02
CA SER A 466 14.48 7.79 -0.38
C SER A 466 13.79 7.11 0.82
N VAL A 467 13.86 5.78 0.87
CA VAL A 467 13.28 4.94 1.92
C VAL A 467 14.40 4.17 2.62
N SER A 468 14.11 3.50 3.73
CA SER A 468 15.14 2.77 4.49
C SER A 468 15.38 1.35 4.04
N ASN A 469 14.42 0.73 3.37
CA ASN A 469 14.48 -0.67 2.99
C ASN A 469 13.57 -0.94 1.79
N ALA A 470 13.86 -2.02 1.08
CA ALA A 470 13.09 -2.47 -0.07
C ALA A 470 12.99 -3.99 -0.10
N ILE A 471 11.96 -4.47 -0.78
CA ILE A 471 11.81 -5.86 -1.19
C ILE A 471 12.31 -5.94 -2.63
N ILE A 472 13.32 -6.78 -2.87
CA ILE A 472 13.89 -7.00 -4.21
C ILE A 472 13.53 -8.39 -4.71
N VAL A 473 13.44 -8.52 -6.04
CA VAL A 473 13.24 -9.77 -6.75
C VAL A 473 14.40 -9.98 -7.69
N THR A 474 15.10 -11.10 -7.56
CA THR A 474 16.16 -11.51 -8.48
C THR A 474 15.80 -12.83 -9.16
N THR A 475 16.33 -13.03 -10.36
CA THR A 475 16.10 -14.23 -11.18
C THR A 475 17.45 -14.73 -11.69
N PRO A 476 17.56 -15.92 -12.29
CA PRO A 476 18.82 -16.38 -12.87
C PRO A 476 19.38 -15.43 -13.94
N GLU A 477 18.50 -14.70 -14.64
CA GLU A 477 18.91 -13.72 -15.66
C GLU A 477 19.65 -12.53 -15.06
N THR A 478 19.26 -12.11 -13.85
CA THR A 478 19.86 -10.95 -13.19
C THR A 478 20.99 -11.31 -12.23
N ARG A 479 21.29 -12.59 -12.05
CA ARG A 479 22.44 -13.05 -11.24
C ARG A 479 23.70 -13.31 -12.07
N ARG A 480 23.62 -13.15 -13.39
CA ARG A 480 24.71 -13.40 -14.35
C ARG A 480 25.63 -12.21 -14.54
#